data_AF-A0ABD4DTM9-F1
#
_entry.id   AF-A0ABD4DTM9-F1
#
_cell.length_a   1.000
_cell.length_b   1.000
_cell.length_c   1.000
_cell.angle_alpha   90.00
_cell.angle_beta   90.00
_cell.angle_gamma   90.00
#
_symmetry.space_group_name_H-M   'P 1'
#
loop_
_entity.id
_entity.type
_entity.pdbx_description
1 polymer ?
#
loop_
_entity_poly.entity_id
_entity_poly.type
_entity_poly.pdbx_seq_one_letter_code
_entity_poly.pdbx_strand_id
1 'polypeptide(L)'
;MTNDTWNRLEAFAREELGRPLFGGQLKLEPSSRLEDDLGLTGLDAVEFIDKWATTFNVQADGFPYDRYFGPEGQELLSSFLGLFSKKYRRPERVPLTLGMLAEAMVIGRWDTEAIERAA
;
A
#
# COMPACT_ATOMS: atom_id res chain seq x y z
N MET A 1 6.06 -15.89 -3.28
CA MET A 1 4.80 -15.86 -2.48
C MET A 1 4.08 -17.22 -2.40
N THR A 2 3.61 -17.65 -1.21
CA THR A 2 2.70 -18.81 -1.07
C THR A 2 1.23 -18.38 -1.18
N ASN A 3 0.34 -19.28 -1.62
CA ASN A 3 -1.09 -18.98 -1.72
C ASN A 3 -1.70 -18.58 -0.35
N ASP A 4 -1.20 -19.14 0.76
CA ASP A 4 -1.69 -18.80 2.11
C ASP A 4 -1.30 -17.36 2.52
N THR A 5 -0.05 -16.95 2.25
CA THR A 5 0.41 -15.58 2.51
C THR A 5 -0.44 -14.56 1.75
N TRP A 6 -0.68 -14.81 0.46
CA TRP A 6 -1.50 -13.91 -0.36
C TRP A 6 -2.92 -13.81 0.15
N ASN A 7 -3.59 -14.94 0.40
CA ASN A 7 -4.97 -14.96 0.85
C ASN A 7 -5.18 -14.20 2.17
N ARG A 8 -4.21 -14.28 3.09
CA ARG A 8 -4.25 -13.54 4.35
C ARG A 8 -4.06 -12.04 4.15
N LEU A 9 -3.08 -11.64 3.32
CA LEU A 9 -2.87 -10.23 3.01
C LEU A 9 -4.09 -9.65 2.29
N GLU A 10 -4.66 -10.38 1.35
CA GLU A 10 -5.86 -9.97 0.61
C GLU A 10 -7.04 -9.78 1.58
N ALA A 11 -7.26 -10.71 2.50
CA ALA A 11 -8.31 -10.59 3.51
C ALA A 11 -8.11 -9.35 4.41
N PHE A 12 -6.90 -9.13 4.90
CA PHE A 12 -6.54 -7.95 5.70
C PHE A 12 -6.77 -6.65 4.91
N ALA A 13 -6.27 -6.57 3.68
CA ALA A 13 -6.45 -5.38 2.84
C ALA A 13 -7.92 -5.10 2.52
N ARG A 14 -8.74 -6.14 2.32
CA ARG A 14 -10.20 -5.99 2.14
C ARG A 14 -10.90 -5.48 3.40
N GLU A 15 -10.42 -5.85 4.58
CA GLU A 15 -10.98 -5.39 5.85
C GLU A 15 -10.63 -3.92 6.10
N GLU A 16 -9.36 -3.54 5.94
CA GLU A 16 -8.90 -2.16 6.16
C GLU A 16 -9.44 -1.17 5.11
N LEU A 17 -9.51 -1.57 3.84
CA LEU A 17 -10.02 -0.71 2.75
C LEU A 17 -11.56 -0.71 2.67
N GLY A 18 -12.21 -1.63 3.38
CA GLY A 18 -13.65 -1.79 3.39
C GLY A 18 -14.24 -2.21 2.03
N ARG A 19 -15.56 -2.00 1.89
CA ARG A 19 -16.30 -2.30 0.66
C ARG A 19 -16.42 -1.03 -0.19
N PRO A 20 -16.20 -1.11 -1.52
CA PRO A 20 -16.43 0.01 -2.42
C PRO A 20 -17.86 0.56 -2.24
N LEU A 21 -17.98 1.87 -2.09
CA LEU A 21 -19.27 2.58 -1.89
C LEU A 21 -20.29 2.29 -3.01
N PHE A 22 -19.81 1.92 -4.21
CA PHE A 22 -20.64 1.71 -5.40
C PHE A 22 -20.95 0.24 -5.72
N GLY A 23 -20.78 -0.68 -4.77
CA GLY A 23 -21.17 -2.08 -4.97
C GLY A 23 -20.26 -2.81 -5.97
N GLY A 24 -19.24 -3.47 -5.44
CA GLY A 24 -18.31 -4.31 -6.20
C GLY A 24 -17.31 -4.96 -5.26
N GLN A 25 -16.64 -6.02 -5.69
CA GLN A 25 -15.44 -6.50 -4.99
C GLN A 25 -14.28 -5.60 -5.37
N LEU A 26 -13.59 -5.02 -4.38
CA LEU A 26 -12.30 -4.37 -4.60
C LEU A 26 -11.36 -5.42 -5.21
N LYS A 27 -10.91 -5.23 -6.46
CA LYS A 27 -10.03 -6.18 -7.12
C LYS A 27 -8.62 -5.94 -6.60
N LEU A 28 -8.15 -6.82 -5.73
CA LEU A 28 -6.79 -6.78 -5.19
C LEU A 28 -5.92 -7.74 -5.98
N GLU A 29 -4.80 -7.24 -6.46
CA GLU A 29 -3.78 -7.99 -7.18
C GLU A 29 -2.41 -7.73 -6.55
N PRO A 30 -1.42 -8.63 -6.68
CA PRO A 30 -0.08 -8.37 -6.16
C PRO A 30 0.55 -7.09 -6.73
N SER A 31 0.19 -6.72 -7.97
CA SER A 31 0.61 -5.47 -8.61
C SER A 31 -0.18 -4.23 -8.17
N SER A 32 -1.25 -4.37 -7.39
CA SER A 32 -2.04 -3.23 -6.91
C SER A 32 -1.17 -2.32 -6.05
N ARG A 33 -1.12 -1.04 -6.43
CA ARG A 33 -0.34 0.01 -5.79
C ARG A 33 -1.13 0.63 -4.64
N LEU A 34 -0.52 0.73 -3.46
CA LEU A 34 -1.20 1.23 -2.27
C LEU A 34 -1.70 2.67 -2.43
N GLU A 35 -0.85 3.56 -2.96
CA GLU A 35 -1.26 4.97 -3.17
C GLU A 35 -2.17 5.13 -4.40
N ASP A 36 -1.75 4.66 -5.57
CA ASP A 36 -2.41 4.97 -6.84
C ASP A 36 -3.69 4.16 -7.12
N ASP A 37 -3.73 2.88 -6.69
CA ASP A 37 -4.86 1.99 -7.00
C ASP A 37 -5.79 1.81 -5.79
N LEU A 38 -5.23 1.84 -4.57
CA LEU A 38 -5.99 1.63 -3.33
C LEU A 38 -6.31 2.95 -2.59
N GLY A 39 -5.70 4.07 -2.99
CA GLY A 39 -5.96 5.38 -2.42
C GLY A 39 -5.39 5.60 -1.02
N LEU A 40 -4.49 4.73 -0.55
CA LEU A 40 -3.83 4.88 0.74
C LEU A 40 -2.78 6.00 0.64
N THR A 41 -3.14 7.15 1.18
CA THR A 41 -2.32 8.35 1.22
C THR A 41 -2.07 8.78 2.66
N GLY A 42 -1.10 9.65 2.87
CA GLY A 42 -0.09 9.38 3.89
C GLY A 42 -0.54 8.95 5.31
N LEU A 43 -1.44 9.60 6.07
CA LEU A 43 -1.73 9.09 7.43
C LEU A 43 -2.45 7.75 7.37
N ASP A 44 -3.39 7.58 6.44
CA ASP A 44 -4.07 6.29 6.19
C ASP A 44 -3.06 5.22 5.76
N ALA A 45 -2.06 5.61 4.95
CA ALA A 45 -0.99 4.72 4.54
C ALA A 45 -0.07 4.31 5.70
N VAL A 46 0.29 5.24 6.58
CA VAL A 46 1.10 4.95 7.77
C VAL A 46 0.34 4.00 8.69
N GLU A 47 -0.94 4.30 8.98
CA GLU A 47 -1.78 3.42 9.81
C GLU A 47 -1.94 2.03 9.19
N PHE A 48 -2.12 1.94 7.87
CA PHE A 48 -2.22 0.67 7.16
C PHE A 48 -0.94 -0.16 7.29
N ILE A 49 0.24 0.44 7.08
CA ILE A 49 1.53 -0.25 7.16
C ILE A 49 1.82 -0.69 8.60
N ASP A 50 1.54 0.16 9.60
CA ASP A 50 1.75 -0.20 11.01
C ASP A 50 0.84 -1.36 11.45
N LYS A 51 -0.44 -1.33 11.06
CA LYS A 51 -1.39 -2.42 11.31
C LYS A 51 -0.99 -3.70 10.58
N TRP A 52 -0.55 -3.59 9.33
CA TRP A 52 -0.07 -4.73 8.55
C TRP A 52 1.14 -5.38 9.23
N ALA A 53 2.15 -4.59 9.59
CA ALA A 53 3.37 -5.06 10.25
C ALA A 53 3.05 -5.74 11.59
N THR A 54 2.14 -5.14 12.37
CA THR A 54 1.70 -5.70 13.65
C THR A 54 0.91 -6.99 13.47
N THR A 55 -0.06 -7.02 12.55
CA THR A 55 -0.94 -8.18 12.30
C THR A 55 -0.17 -9.40 11.85
N PHE A 56 0.82 -9.20 10.99
CA PHE A 56 1.61 -10.28 10.41
C PHE A 56 2.97 -10.49 11.08
N ASN A 57 3.24 -9.76 12.16
CA ASN A 57 4.50 -9.82 12.91
C ASN A 57 5.73 -9.62 12.00
N VAL A 58 5.64 -8.64 11.09
CA VAL A 58 6.72 -8.26 10.18
C VAL A 58 7.55 -7.16 10.82
N GLN A 59 8.87 -7.37 10.91
CA GLN A 59 9.79 -6.34 11.40
C GLN A 59 9.92 -5.25 10.35
N ALA A 60 9.23 -4.12 10.55
CA ALA A 60 9.24 -2.97 9.65
C ALA A 60 10.06 -1.78 10.19
N ASP A 61 11.00 -2.04 11.12
CA ASP A 61 11.88 -1.01 11.67
C ASP A 61 12.67 -0.32 10.54
N GLY A 62 12.44 0.98 10.34
CA GLY A 62 13.09 1.76 9.28
C GLY A 62 12.40 1.69 7.91
N PHE A 63 11.12 1.34 7.85
CA PHE A 63 10.32 1.44 6.62
C PHE A 63 10.42 2.85 6.00
N PRO A 64 10.83 2.99 4.72
CA PRO A 64 11.10 4.30 4.11
C PRO A 64 9.79 4.92 3.59
N TYR A 65 8.99 5.47 4.49
CA TYR A 65 7.70 6.08 4.15
C TYR A 65 7.82 7.18 3.09
N ASP A 66 8.86 8.00 3.13
CA ASP A 66 9.16 9.09 2.19
C ASP A 66 9.49 8.62 0.77
N ARG A 67 9.90 7.36 0.62
CA ARG A 67 10.20 6.72 -0.66
C ARG A 67 8.93 6.27 -1.38
N TYR A 68 7.93 5.82 -0.62
CA TYR A 68 6.71 5.21 -1.14
C TYR A 68 5.50 6.14 -1.10
N PHE A 69 5.44 7.07 -0.16
CA PHE A 69 4.33 7.98 0.05
C PHE A 69 4.77 9.44 -0.12
N GLY A 70 3.87 10.28 -0.62
CA GLY A 70 4.14 11.70 -0.78
C GLY A 70 4.15 12.49 0.54
N PRO A 71 4.84 13.65 0.60
CA PRO A 71 4.76 14.56 1.74
C PRO A 71 3.32 15.08 1.84
N GLU A 72 2.62 14.72 2.90
CA GLU A 72 1.24 15.16 3.13
C GLU A 72 1.16 16.63 3.56
N GLY A 73 0.14 17.32 3.07
CA GLY A 73 -0.27 18.61 3.63
C GLY A 73 -1.23 19.43 2.76
N GLN A 74 -1.16 19.36 1.43
CA GLN A 74 -1.97 20.22 0.55
C GLN A 74 -2.64 19.53 -0.65
N GLU A 75 -2.22 18.31 -1.02
CA GLU A 75 -2.79 17.55 -2.14
C GLU A 75 -4.04 16.73 -1.75
N LEU A 76 -4.23 16.45 -0.45
CA LEU A 76 -5.31 15.60 0.05
C LEU A 76 -6.69 16.25 -0.14
N LEU A 77 -6.85 17.53 0.23
CA LEU A 77 -8.12 18.25 0.02
C LEU A 77 -8.47 18.40 -1.47
N SER A 78 -7.47 18.49 -2.34
CA SER A 78 -7.67 18.59 -3.79
C SER A 78 -8.05 17.25 -4.43
N SER A 79 -7.62 16.13 -3.85
CA SER A 79 -7.86 14.78 -4.40
C SER A 79 -9.24 14.22 -4.01
N PHE A 80 -9.76 14.54 -2.82
CA PHE A 80 -11.15 14.20 -2.45
C PHE A 80 -12.21 14.89 -3.33
N LEU A 81 -11.87 16.04 -3.95
CA LEU A 81 -12.71 16.76 -4.91
C LEU A 81 -12.35 16.45 -6.38
N GLY A 82 -11.31 15.66 -6.60
CA GLY A 82 -10.51 15.67 -7.83
C GLY A 82 -10.47 14.36 -8.59
N LEU A 83 -11.62 13.73 -8.83
CA LEU A 83 -11.76 12.64 -9.82
C LEU A 83 -11.34 13.03 -11.27
N PHE A 84 -10.77 14.22 -11.53
CA PHE A 84 -10.52 14.73 -12.88
C PHE A 84 -9.24 15.57 -13.07
N SER A 85 -8.22 15.47 -12.23
CA SER A 85 -6.96 16.22 -12.45
C SER A 85 -5.82 15.33 -12.93
N LYS A 86 -5.77 15.06 -14.24
CA LYS A 86 -4.65 14.41 -14.96
C LYS A 86 -3.32 15.21 -14.91
N LYS A 87 -3.14 16.15 -13.99
CA LYS A 87 -2.09 17.19 -14.10
C LYS A 87 -1.23 17.42 -12.86
N TYR A 88 -1.07 16.40 -12.02
CA TYR A 88 0.06 16.36 -11.08
C TYR A 88 0.95 15.20 -11.47
N ARG A 89 1.91 15.46 -12.36
CA ARG A 89 3.08 14.58 -12.51
C ARG A 89 3.85 14.69 -11.21
N ARG A 90 3.47 13.85 -10.25
CA ARG A 90 4.28 13.56 -9.07
C ARG A 90 5.64 13.05 -9.57
N PRO A 91 6.76 13.39 -8.90
CA PRO A 91 8.05 12.79 -9.22
C PRO A 91 7.90 11.26 -9.24
N GLU A 92 8.64 10.56 -10.11
CA GLU A 92 8.63 9.09 -10.18
C GLU A 92 9.05 8.51 -8.82
N ARG A 93 8.09 8.25 -7.94
CA ARG A 93 8.27 7.48 -6.71
C ARG A 93 8.22 6.00 -7.05
N VAL A 94 8.90 5.19 -6.26
CA VAL A 94 8.77 3.73 -6.40
C VAL A 94 7.36 3.36 -5.93
N PRO A 95 6.53 2.72 -6.77
CA PRO A 95 5.19 2.33 -6.35
C PRO A 95 5.28 1.18 -5.36
N LEU A 96 4.73 1.38 -4.16
CA LEU A 96 4.58 0.30 -3.18
C LEU A 96 3.37 -0.56 -3.53
N THR A 97 3.59 -1.86 -3.66
CA THR A 97 2.54 -2.81 -4.07
C THR A 97 2.17 -3.81 -2.98
N LEU A 98 1.02 -4.45 -3.09
CA LEU A 98 0.64 -5.55 -2.19
C LEU A 98 1.60 -6.74 -2.30
N GLY A 99 2.16 -7.00 -3.47
CA GLY A 99 3.15 -8.06 -3.68
C GLY A 99 4.41 -7.83 -2.85
N MET A 100 4.88 -6.58 -2.77
CA MET A 100 6.02 -6.21 -1.91
C MET A 100 5.74 -6.50 -0.43
N LEU A 101 4.53 -6.17 0.05
CA LEU A 101 4.11 -6.51 1.41
C LEU A 101 4.05 -8.03 1.62
N ALA A 102 3.52 -8.77 0.65
CA ALA A 102 3.47 -10.22 0.76
C ALA A 102 4.86 -10.86 0.81
N GLU A 103 5.83 -10.36 0.05
CA GLU A 103 7.21 -10.85 0.13
C GLU A 103 7.85 -10.52 1.50
N ALA A 104 7.59 -9.32 2.06
CA ALA A 104 8.02 -9.00 3.42
C ALA A 104 7.40 -9.92 4.48
N MET A 105 6.15 -10.36 4.29
CA MET A 105 5.51 -11.37 5.16
C MET A 105 6.19 -12.74 5.07
N VAL A 106 6.68 -13.14 3.89
CA VAL A 106 7.43 -14.41 3.72
C VAL A 106 8.79 -14.33 4.42
N ILE A 107 9.46 -13.18 4.31
CA ILE A 107 10.79 -12.96 4.90
C ILE A 107 10.69 -12.72 6.42
N GLY A 108 9.56 -12.17 6.90
CA GLY A 108 9.32 -11.77 8.29
C GLY A 108 9.91 -10.40 8.66
N ARG A 109 10.46 -9.67 7.68
CA ARG A 109 10.97 -8.30 7.85
C ARG A 109 10.86 -7.52 6.55
N TRP A 110 10.85 -6.19 6.69
CA TRP A 110 11.00 -5.28 5.57
C TRP A 110 12.48 -5.09 5.23
N ASP A 111 12.82 -5.35 3.97
CA ASP A 111 14.16 -5.09 3.42
C ASP A 111 13.96 -4.38 2.07
N THR A 112 14.05 -3.05 2.09
CA THR A 112 13.72 -2.18 0.95
C THR A 112 14.45 -2.61 -0.32
N GLU A 113 15.76 -2.86 -0.25
CA GLU A 113 16.53 -3.22 -1.44
C GLU A 113 16.19 -4.62 -1.95
N ALA A 114 16.01 -5.59 -1.04
CA ALA A 114 15.66 -6.94 -1.43
C ALA A 114 14.27 -7.02 -2.06
N ILE A 115 13.30 -6.30 -1.47
CA ILE A 115 11.90 -6.28 -1.90
C ILE A 115 11.76 -5.58 -3.25
N GLU A 116 12.38 -4.41 -3.42
CA GLU A 116 12.31 -3.69 -4.70
C GLU A 116 12.98 -4.42 -5.84
N ARG A 117 14.01 -5.24 -5.56
CA ARG A 117 14.67 -6.06 -6.58
C ARG A 117 13.83 -7.28 -6.99
N ALA A 118 12.93 -7.73 -6.10
CA ALA A 118 12.10 -8.90 -6.31
C ALA A 118 10.73 -8.58 -6.94
N ALA A 119 10.32 -7.31 -6.91
CA ALA A 119 9.06 -6.80 -7.47
C ALA A 119 9.19 -6.42 -8.96
#